data_AF-A0A8H4XTG4-F1
#
_entry.id   AF-A0A8H4XTG4-F1
#
_cell.length_a   1.000
_cell.length_b   1.000
_cell.length_c   1.000
_cell.angle_alpha   90.00
_cell.angle_beta   90.00
_cell.angle_gamma   90.00
#
_symmetry.space_group_name_H-M   'P 1'
#
loop_
_entity.id
_entity.type
_entity.pdbx_description
1 polymer ?
#
loop_
_entity_poly.entity_id
_entity_poly.type
_entity_poly.pdbx_seq_one_letter_code
_entity_poly.pdbx_strand_id
1 'polypeptide(L)'
;MGGLAVGGSPGELKGTVAMILLYCFFYNVTIGATAYTVLTEVSTARLRVKTIALGLALQSCFGLMWSFVLPYLFNPDKADLGGKVGFIFGGLSFPCIAFLWWFQPETKGRSYEELDEMFIKRIPAREFSKYHPDVQRRGEEVKAEIYQS
;
A
#
# COMPACT_ATOMS: atom_id res chain seq x y z
N MET A 1 -2.05 -1.97 21.86
CA MET A 1 -0.70 -1.50 22.22
C MET A 1 -0.70 -0.35 23.22
N GLY A 2 -1.61 0.63 23.16
CA GLY A 2 -1.51 1.82 24.01
C GLY A 2 -2.00 1.72 25.46
N GLY A 3 -3.04 0.93 25.74
CA GLY A 3 -3.58 0.79 27.10
C GLY A 3 -2.92 -0.30 27.95
N LEU A 4 -2.51 -1.41 27.33
CA LEU A 4 -1.86 -2.56 28.00
C LEU A 4 -0.38 -2.31 28.32
N ALA A 5 0.25 -1.30 27.74
CA ALA A 5 1.66 -1.00 28.02
C ALA A 5 1.88 -0.16 29.30
N VAL A 6 0.81 0.25 30.00
CA VAL A 6 0.89 1.17 31.15
C VAL A 6 1.10 0.45 32.49
N GLY A 7 0.65 -0.80 32.63
CA GLY A 7 0.71 -1.53 33.92
C GLY A 7 2.01 -2.30 34.19
N GLY A 8 2.84 -2.55 33.16
CA GLY A 8 4.15 -3.18 33.31
C GLY A 8 4.14 -4.64 33.77
N SER A 9 2.98 -5.30 33.90
CA SER A 9 2.89 -6.70 34.30
C SER A 9 3.39 -7.64 33.19
N PRO A 10 4.04 -8.78 33.51
CA PRO A 10 4.49 -9.76 32.52
C PRO A 10 3.38 -10.25 31.57
N GLY A 11 2.13 -10.29 32.05
CA GLY A 11 0.96 -10.66 31.24
C GLY A 11 0.57 -9.60 30.20
N GLU A 12 0.70 -8.32 30.56
CA GLU A 12 0.33 -7.20 29.69
C GLU A 12 1.39 -6.94 28.61
N LEU A 13 2.67 -7.17 28.94
CA LEU A 13 3.78 -7.17 27.99
C LEU A 13 3.60 -8.27 26.93
N LYS A 14 3.29 -9.50 27.36
CA LYS A 14 2.98 -10.62 26.44
C LYS A 14 1.78 -10.30 25.55
N GLY A 15 0.71 -9.72 26.10
CA GLY A 15 -0.45 -9.28 25.33
C GLY A 15 -0.11 -8.19 24.30
N THR A 16 0.74 -7.23 24.67
CA THR A 16 1.19 -6.16 23.76
C THR A 16 2.05 -6.72 22.62
N VAL A 17 2.97 -7.64 22.91
CA VAL A 17 3.79 -8.31 21.90
C VAL A 17 2.93 -9.15 20.97
N ALA A 18 1.96 -9.91 21.48
CA ALA A 18 1.04 -10.70 20.65
C ALA A 18 0.24 -9.82 19.67
N MET A 19 -0.24 -8.65 20.13
CA MET A 19 -0.94 -7.69 19.27
C MET A 19 -0.01 -7.06 18.22
N ILE A 20 1.26 -6.79 18.56
CA ILE A 20 2.27 -6.33 17.58
C ILE A 20 2.50 -7.39 16.51
N LEU A 21 2.65 -8.66 16.91
CA LEU A 21 2.89 -9.75 15.96
C LEU A 21 1.71 -9.94 15.00
N LEU A 22 0.48 -9.88 15.50
CA LEU A 22 -0.71 -9.92 14.64
C LEU A 22 -0.75 -8.74 13.66
N TYR A 23 -0.47 -7.53 14.15
CA TYR A 23 -0.37 -6.35 13.30
C TYR A 23 0.71 -6.53 12.21
N CYS A 24 1.91 -6.99 12.58
CA CYS A 24 2.99 -7.25 11.64
C CYS A 24 2.59 -8.29 10.59
N PHE A 25 1.88 -9.36 10.98
CA PHE A 25 1.40 -10.37 10.04
C PHE A 25 0.45 -9.78 9.00
N PHE A 26 -0.60 -9.08 9.44
CA PHE A 26 -1.54 -8.42 8.52
C PHE A 26 -0.86 -7.36 7.65
N TYR A 27 0.08 -6.60 8.22
CA TYR A 27 0.84 -5.60 7.49
C TYR A 27 1.67 -6.22 6.35
N ASN A 28 2.38 -7.32 6.62
CA ASN A 28 3.19 -7.99 5.59
C ASN A 28 2.34 -8.59 4.47
N VAL A 29 1.22 -9.24 4.80
CA VAL A 29 0.33 -9.88 3.82
C VAL A 29 -0.39 -8.83 2.96
N THR A 30 -0.79 -7.71 3.55
CA THR A 30 -1.55 -6.67 2.83
C THR A 30 -0.61 -5.65 2.20
N ILE A 31 -0.09 -4.72 2.99
CA ILE A 31 0.71 -3.59 2.53
C ILE A 31 2.05 -4.06 1.96
N GLY A 32 2.72 -5.00 2.64
CA GLY A 32 4.02 -5.52 2.22
C GLY A 32 3.98 -6.16 0.84
N ALA A 33 3.01 -7.02 0.55
CA ALA A 33 2.88 -7.63 -0.77
C ALA A 33 2.29 -6.66 -1.81
N THR A 34 1.22 -5.94 -1.45
CA THR A 34 0.40 -5.19 -2.42
C THR A 34 1.05 -3.87 -2.83
N ALA A 35 1.81 -3.20 -1.95
CA ALA A 35 2.38 -1.90 -2.29
C ALA A 35 3.42 -1.99 -3.42
N TYR A 36 4.29 -3.02 -3.37
CA TYR A 36 5.31 -3.22 -4.39
C TYR A 36 4.73 -3.75 -5.70
N THR A 37 3.71 -4.63 -5.66
CA THR A 37 3.06 -5.10 -6.89
C THR A 37 2.36 -3.96 -7.62
N VAL A 38 1.57 -3.13 -6.92
CA VAL A 38 0.89 -1.98 -7.52
C VAL A 38 1.89 -0.97 -8.08
N LEU A 39 2.99 -0.71 -7.38
CA LEU A 39 4.04 0.19 -7.90
C LEU A 39 4.60 -0.30 -9.25
N THR A 40 4.71 -1.61 -9.43
CA THR A 40 5.17 -2.20 -10.71
C THR A 40 4.08 -2.27 -11.78
N GLU A 41 2.81 -2.41 -11.40
CA GLU A 41 1.67 -2.53 -12.32
C GLU A 41 1.18 -1.18 -12.87
N VAL A 42 1.20 -0.13 -12.04
CA VAL A 42 0.81 1.23 -12.44
C VAL A 42 1.85 1.90 -13.34
N SER A 43 3.09 1.39 -13.32
CA SER A 43 4.17 1.98 -14.08
C SER A 43 4.25 1.46 -15.53
N THR A 44 4.05 2.35 -16.51
CA THR A 44 4.36 2.08 -17.93
C THR A 44 5.82 1.61 -18.08
N ALA A 45 6.06 0.57 -18.88
CA ALA A 45 7.34 -0.14 -18.98
C ALA A 45 8.56 0.78 -19.19
N ARG A 46 8.40 1.86 -19.97
CA ARG A 46 9.49 2.82 -20.27
C ARG A 46 9.87 3.73 -19.09
N LEU A 47 8.93 4.02 -18.19
CA LEU A 47 9.14 4.92 -17.04
C LEU A 47 9.25 4.18 -15.71
N ARG A 48 8.99 2.88 -15.68
CA ARG A 48 8.95 2.03 -14.49
C ARG A 48 10.15 2.19 -13.57
N VAL A 49 11.37 2.19 -14.12
CA VAL A 49 12.59 2.33 -13.30
C VAL A 49 12.62 3.69 -12.58
N LYS A 50 12.21 4.78 -13.24
CA LYS A 50 12.20 6.13 -12.65
C LYS A 50 11.14 6.27 -11.57
N THR A 51 9.94 5.75 -11.82
CA THR A 51 8.84 5.78 -10.84
C THR A 51 9.17 4.96 -9.59
N ILE A 52 9.73 3.75 -9.77
CA ILE A 52 10.17 2.91 -8.66
C ILE A 52 11.29 3.59 -7.87
N ALA A 53 12.28 4.18 -8.54
CA ALA A 53 13.37 4.88 -7.87
C ALA A 53 12.86 6.06 -7.04
N LEU A 54 11.90 6.85 -7.56
CA LEU A 54 11.30 7.94 -6.80
C LEU A 54 10.51 7.42 -5.59
N GLY A 55 9.74 6.34 -5.75
CA GLY A 55 9.01 5.70 -4.66
C GLY A 55 9.93 5.21 -3.53
N LEU A 56 11.02 4.53 -3.89
CA LEU A 56 12.01 4.05 -2.93
C LEU A 56 12.80 5.20 -2.27
N ALA A 57 13.10 6.26 -3.01
CA ALA A 57 13.75 7.44 -2.46
C ALA A 57 12.87 8.13 -1.41
N LEU A 58 11.58 8.33 -1.72
CA LEU A 58 10.60 8.86 -0.77
C LEU A 58 10.45 7.94 0.45
N GLN A 59 10.34 6.62 0.26
CA GLN A 59 10.32 5.65 1.35
C GLN A 59 11.54 5.80 2.27
N SER A 60 12.72 5.94 1.69
CA SER A 60 13.97 6.11 2.44
C SER A 60 14.01 7.43 3.20
N CYS A 61 13.53 8.52 2.61
CA CYS A 61 13.41 9.82 3.28
C CYS A 61 12.47 9.77 4.49
N PHE A 62 11.29 9.15 4.35
CA PHE A 62 10.38 8.95 5.47
C PHE A 62 10.97 8.02 6.54
N GLY A 63 11.70 6.98 6.13
CA GLY A 63 12.44 6.11 7.04
C GLY A 63 13.48 6.88 7.84
N LEU A 64 14.24 7.76 7.20
CA LEU A 64 15.22 8.63 7.88
C LEU A 64 14.55 9.59 8.87
N MET A 65 13.43 10.22 8.47
CA MET A 65 12.65 11.08 9.35
C MET A 65 12.20 10.32 10.61
N TRP A 66 11.67 9.10 10.44
CA TRP A 66 11.27 8.25 11.57
C TRP A 66 12.43 7.77 12.44
N SER A 67 13.61 7.55 11.88
CA SER A 67 14.81 7.24 12.67
C SER A 67 15.17 8.33 13.67
N PHE A 68 14.82 9.60 13.41
CA PHE A 68 15.01 10.70 14.36
C PHE A 68 13.80 10.92 15.28
N VAL A 69 12.58 10.76 14.75
CA VAL A 69 11.35 11.04 15.51
C VAL A 69 11.03 9.93 16.52
N LEU A 70 11.20 8.66 16.15
CA LEU A 70 10.90 7.53 17.03
C LEU A 70 11.68 7.56 18.35
N PRO A 71 13.02 7.72 18.37
CA PRO A 71 13.74 7.80 19.64
C PRO A 71 13.35 9.05 20.45
N TYR A 72 12.95 10.15 19.81
CA TYR A 72 12.43 11.32 20.51
C TYR A 72 11.06 11.06 21.17
N LEU A 73 10.20 10.27 20.50
CA LEU A 73 8.85 9.92 20.97
C LEU A 73 8.87 8.93 22.15
N PHE A 74 9.88 8.05 22.20
CA PHE A 74 10.05 7.03 23.24
C PHE A 74 10.91 7.48 24.43
N ASN A 75 11.69 8.55 24.30
CA ASN A 75 12.54 9.00 25.39
C ASN A 75 11.70 9.57 26.56
N PRO A 76 11.89 9.05 27.79
CA PRO A 76 11.08 9.43 28.96
C PRO A 76 11.32 10.87 29.45
N ASP A 77 12.44 11.51 29.08
CA ASP A 77 12.77 12.89 29.49
C ASP A 77 12.08 13.99 28.66
N LYS A 78 11.29 13.65 27.63
CA LYS A 78 10.67 14.64 26.74
C LYS A 78 9.17 14.47 26.58
N ALA A 79 8.73 13.56 25.70
CA ALA A 79 7.33 13.47 25.30
C ALA A 79 6.54 12.42 26.09
N ASP A 80 7.22 11.45 26.71
CA ASP A 80 6.65 10.36 27.53
C ASP A 80 5.34 9.77 26.95
N LEU A 81 5.31 9.63 25.63
CA LEU A 81 4.08 9.26 24.92
C LEU A 81 3.89 7.74 24.88
N GLY A 82 4.87 6.95 25.33
CA GLY A 82 4.82 5.50 25.55
C GLY A 82 3.86 4.75 24.61
N GLY A 83 2.85 4.11 25.18
CA GLY A 83 1.81 3.40 24.41
C GLY A 83 0.83 4.31 23.64
N LYS A 84 0.69 5.59 23.98
CA LYS A 84 -0.24 6.53 23.31
C LYS A 84 0.18 6.86 21.88
N VAL A 85 1.44 6.62 21.53
CA VAL A 85 1.95 6.67 20.15
C VAL A 85 1.08 5.85 19.19
N GLY A 86 0.57 4.69 19.64
CA GLY A 86 -0.33 3.86 18.84
C GLY A 86 -1.64 4.53 18.44
N PHE A 87 -2.13 5.52 19.19
CA PHE A 87 -3.32 6.30 18.81
C PHE A 87 -3.02 7.35 17.75
N ILE A 88 -1.81 7.90 17.71
CA ILE A 88 -1.39 8.84 16.65
C ILE A 88 -1.26 8.08 15.33
N PHE A 89 -0.58 6.93 15.35
CA PHE A 89 -0.46 6.08 14.16
C PHE A 89 -1.80 5.50 13.73
N GLY A 90 -2.64 5.07 14.67
CA GLY A 90 -4.01 4.65 14.39
C GLY A 90 -4.87 5.80 13.81
N GLY A 91 -4.78 7.00 14.37
CA GLY A 91 -5.49 8.18 13.88
C GLY A 91 -5.05 8.62 12.49
N LEU A 92 -3.76 8.55 12.19
CA LEU A 92 -3.21 8.83 10.86
C LEU A 92 -3.55 7.73 9.84
N SER A 93 -3.78 6.50 10.28
CA SER A 93 -4.14 5.40 9.38
C SER A 93 -5.51 5.58 8.70
N PHE A 94 -6.49 6.17 9.39
CA PHE A 94 -7.83 6.43 8.84
C PHE A 94 -7.84 7.32 7.58
N PRO A 95 -7.22 8.52 7.58
CA PRO A 95 -7.14 9.33 6.37
C PRO A 95 -6.29 8.68 5.28
N CYS A 96 -5.24 7.91 5.63
CA CYS A 96 -4.48 7.13 4.65
C CYS A 96 -5.33 6.06 3.96
N ILE A 97 -6.16 5.33 4.71
CA ILE A 97 -7.10 4.34 4.16
C ILE A 97 -8.14 5.01 3.27
N ALA A 98 -8.68 6.16 3.70
CA ALA A 98 -9.62 6.93 2.89
C ALA A 98 -8.98 7.41 1.57
N PHE A 99 -7.73 7.88 1.62
CA PHE A 99 -6.98 8.28 0.43
C PHE A 99 -6.73 7.09 -0.52
N LEU A 100 -6.29 5.95 0.02
CA LEU A 100 -6.14 4.72 -0.76
C LEU A 100 -7.47 4.32 -1.43
N TRP A 101 -8.59 4.43 -0.71
CA TRP A 101 -9.91 4.12 -1.26
C TRP A 101 -10.38 5.05 -2.39
N TRP A 102 -9.87 6.29 -2.47
CA TRP A 102 -10.19 7.20 -3.56
C TRP A 102 -9.24 7.10 -4.75
N PHE A 103 -7.95 6.93 -4.49
CA PHE A 103 -6.91 7.09 -5.50
C PHE A 103 -6.35 5.77 -6.03
N GLN A 104 -6.56 4.65 -5.35
CA GLN A 104 -6.04 3.36 -5.80
C GLN A 104 -6.89 2.78 -6.93
N PRO A 105 -6.35 2.60 -8.15
CA PRO A 105 -7.02 1.86 -9.22
C PRO A 105 -6.95 0.36 -8.96
N GLU A 106 -8.01 -0.38 -9.30
CA GLU A 106 -8.02 -1.84 -9.23
C GLU A 106 -7.31 -2.42 -10.47
N THR A 107 -6.11 -2.97 -10.29
CA THR A 107 -5.26 -3.52 -11.36
C THR A 107 -5.34 -5.04 -11.49
N LYS A 108 -6.10 -5.71 -10.63
CA LYS A 108 -6.16 -7.17 -10.54
C LYS A 108 -6.70 -7.82 -11.82
N GLY A 109 -5.94 -8.79 -12.34
CA GLY A 109 -6.37 -9.65 -13.45
C GLY A 109 -6.37 -8.99 -14.83
N ARG A 110 -5.63 -7.88 -15.01
CA ARG A 110 -5.50 -7.15 -16.28
C ARG A 110 -4.09 -7.30 -16.86
N SER A 111 -4.00 -7.33 -18.19
CA SER A 111 -2.71 -7.34 -18.90
C SER A 111 -2.05 -5.95 -18.83
N TYR A 112 -0.71 -5.91 -18.89
CA TYR A 112 0.04 -4.64 -18.95
C TYR A 112 -0.39 -3.75 -20.14
N GLU A 113 -0.76 -4.36 -21.26
CA GLU A 113 -1.22 -3.65 -22.46
C GLU A 113 -2.60 -2.99 -22.24
N GLU A 114 -3.50 -3.70 -21.55
CA GLU A 114 -4.82 -3.20 -21.16
C GLU A 114 -4.70 -2.04 -20.16
N LEU A 115 -3.81 -2.18 -19.18
CA LEU A 115 -3.50 -1.14 -18.20
C LEU A 115 -2.99 0.12 -18.88
N ASP A 116 -2.04 0.00 -19.81
CA ASP A 116 -1.47 1.16 -20.51
C ASP A 116 -2.54 1.88 -21.36
N GLU A 117 -3.45 1.14 -22.02
CA GLU A 117 -4.59 1.71 -22.74
C GLU A 117 -5.52 2.52 -21.82
N MET A 118 -5.84 1.98 -20.64
CA MET A 118 -6.69 2.66 -19.65
C MET A 118 -6.01 3.91 -19.06
N PHE A 119 -4.69 3.88 -18.86
CA PHE A 119 -3.92 5.05 -18.44
C PHE A 119 -3.88 6.14 -19.53
N ILE A 120 -3.71 5.77 -20.80
CA ILE A 120 -3.76 6.70 -21.94
C ILE A 120 -5.14 7.36 -22.05
N LYS A 121 -6.21 6.59 -21.87
CA LYS A 121 -7.60 7.08 -21.89
C LYS A 121 -8.01 7.86 -20.63
N ARG A 122 -7.12 7.98 -19.63
CA ARG A 122 -7.32 8.73 -18.37
C ARG A 122 -8.62 8.36 -17.65
N ILE A 123 -8.91 7.07 -17.59
CA ILE A 123 -10.11 6.57 -16.91
C ILE A 123 -9.95 6.83 -15.40
N PRO A 124 -11.00 7.25 -14.68
CA PRO A 124 -10.92 7.39 -13.23
C PRO A 124 -10.66 6.04 -12.57
N ALA A 125 -9.81 6.01 -11.53
CA ALA A 125 -9.35 4.81 -10.84
C ALA A 125 -10.46 3.83 -10.42
N ARG A 126 -11.69 4.32 -10.20
CA ARG A 126 -12.85 3.52 -9.81
C ARG A 126 -13.56 2.81 -10.95
N GLU A 127 -13.38 3.26 -12.19
CA GLU A 127 -14.00 2.65 -13.37
C GLU A 127 -13.11 1.58 -14.02
N PHE A 128 -11.85 1.44 -13.57
CA PHE A 128 -10.91 0.40 -14.02
C PHE A 128 -11.50 -1.02 -13.92
N SER A 129 -12.30 -1.29 -12.89
CA SER A 129 -12.94 -2.61 -12.72
C SER A 129 -14.04 -2.89 -13.75
N LYS A 130 -14.74 -1.86 -14.24
CA LYS A 130 -15.90 -2.00 -15.14
C LYS A 130 -15.54 -1.81 -16.62
N TYR A 131 -14.38 -1.23 -16.91
CA TYR A 131 -13.96 -0.96 -18.28
C TYR A 131 -13.53 -2.26 -18.99
N HIS A 132 -13.97 -2.41 -20.24
CA HIS A 132 -13.50 -3.46 -21.14
C HIS A 132 -12.49 -2.82 -22.11
N PRO A 133 -11.18 -3.15 -22.01
CA PRO A 133 -10.15 -2.60 -22.89
C PRO A 133 -10.37 -3.03 -24.34
N ASP A 134 -10.07 -2.15 -25.30
CA ASP A 134 -10.21 -2.47 -26.73
C ASP A 134 -9.20 -3.54 -27.16
N VAL A 135 -8.05 -3.64 -26.49
CA VAL A 135 -7.06 -4.71 -26.68
C VAL A 135 -7.67 -6.09 -26.42
N GLN A 136 -8.54 -6.22 -25.41
CA GLN A 136 -9.21 -7.47 -25.09
C GLN A 136 -10.19 -7.88 -26.18
N ARG A 137 -10.95 -6.90 -26.69
CA ARG A 137 -11.90 -7.10 -27.81
C ARG A 137 -11.18 -7.53 -29.10
N ARG A 138 -10.04 -6.91 -29.41
CA ARG A 138 -9.25 -7.24 -30.60
C ARG A 138 -8.61 -8.64 -30.49
N GLY A 139 -8.21 -9.05 -29.29
CA GLY A 139 -7.73 -10.41 -29.04
C GLY A 139 -8.81 -11.49 -29.21
N GLU A 140 -10.07 -11.17 -28.87
CA GLU A 140 -11.22 -12.04 -29.09
C GLU A 140 -11.62 -12.13 -30.56
N GLU A 141 -11.62 -11.00 -31.28
CA GLU A 141 -11.90 -10.93 -32.73
C GLU A 141 -10.89 -11.79 -33.54
N VAL A 142 -9.59 -11.69 -33.25
CA VAL A 142 -8.56 -12.52 -33.92
C VAL A 142 -8.69 -14.01 -33.59
N LYS A 143 -9.05 -14.36 -32.35
CA LYS A 143 -9.29 -15.77 -31.99
C LYS A 143 -10.51 -16.35 -32.73
N ALA A 144 -11.55 -15.55 -32.92
CA ALA A 144 -12.73 -15.97 -33.67
C ALA A 144 -12.41 -16.20 -35.15
N GLU A 145 -11.57 -15.35 -35.75
CA GLU A 145 -11.11 -15.53 -37.15
C GLU A 145 -10.25 -16.78 -37.33
N ILE A 146 -9.32 -17.07 -36.40
CA ILE A 146 -8.47 -18.26 -36.46
C ILE A 146 -9.26 -19.56 -36.29
N TYR A 147 -10.34 -19.55 -35.50
CA TYR A 147 -11.17 -20.75 -35.29
C TYR A 147 -12.17 -21.01 -36.42
N GLN A 148 -12.41 -20.02 -37.28
CA GLN A 148 -13.24 -20.14 -38.48
C GLN A 148 -12.44 -20.52 -39.73
N SER A 149 -11.11 -20.57 -39.65
CA SER A 149 -10.21 -20.96 -40.75
C SER A 149 -9.67 -22.37 -40.59
#